data_AF-A0A1W0E8F5-F1
#
_entry.id   AF-A0A1W0E8F5-F1
#
_cell.length_a   1.000
_cell.length_b   1.000
_cell.length_c   1.000
_cell.angle_alpha   90.00
_cell.angle_beta   90.00
_cell.angle_gamma   90.00
#
_symmetry.space_group_name_H-M   'P 1'
#
loop_
_entity.id
_entity.type
_entity.pdbx_description
1 polymer ?
#
loop_
_entity_poly.entity_id
_entity_poly.type
_entity_poly.pdbx_seq_one_letter_code
_entity_poly.pdbx_strand_id
1 'polypeptide(L)'
;MTYIFKEINEKILKFRKEEQIQLVKYYIDTALKKLTDNKTVFNNKKLILLLNILKYAKNEESKKLLIQVGLSNKINNARTMILDLIDIDFSGEQKVFYRPDKWIGIVLKDILETFDYERILDDNILKTNRGLEKINLTDEKVMHAKEFIIEKDEKPEIKSSEIEYKVVKFNDNIDSEDLLLCLEIYNKKLCSAFVNIFCSCDKFNSSGNQLLLNLVAYIDKMSFLNYDFYSFLRKIKMNFLENKSMKMEDIVTSFLTYKHDKKNKKKETKQAPNLDK
;
A
#
# COMPACT_ATOMS: atom_id res chain seq x y z
N MET A 1 10.44 -0.68 21.84
CA MET A 1 10.34 0.67 21.23
C MET A 1 9.30 1.53 21.92
N THR A 2 8.16 0.95 22.33
CA THR A 2 7.09 1.63 23.10
C THR A 2 7.55 2.32 24.37
N TYR A 3 8.48 1.73 25.14
CA TYR A 3 9.06 2.35 26.34
C TYR A 3 9.63 3.76 26.10
N ILE A 4 10.34 3.97 24.99
CA ILE A 4 10.94 5.27 24.65
C ILE A 4 9.83 6.32 24.42
N PHE A 5 8.75 5.94 23.74
CA PHE A 5 7.64 6.86 23.50
C PHE A 5 6.90 7.24 24.78
N LYS A 6 6.75 6.29 25.70
CA LYS A 6 6.21 6.53 27.03
C LYS A 6 7.08 7.55 27.79
N GLU A 7 8.39 7.34 27.83
CA GLU A 7 9.33 8.23 28.50
C GLU A 7 9.30 9.65 27.92
N ILE A 8 9.24 9.79 26.59
CA ILE A 8 9.10 11.09 25.92
C ILE A 8 7.78 11.77 26.36
N ASN A 9 6.67 11.04 26.32
CA ASN A 9 5.37 11.59 26.72
C ASN A 9 5.35 12.01 28.19
N GLU A 10 5.90 11.20 29.08
CA GLU A 10 6.03 11.53 30.51
C GLU A 10 6.88 12.78 30.74
N LYS A 11 7.95 12.98 29.95
CA LYS A 11 8.73 14.22 29.98
C LYS A 11 7.91 15.42 29.51
N ILE A 12 7.16 15.29 28.41
CA ILE A 12 6.30 16.37 27.90
C ILE A 12 5.27 16.78 28.97
N LEU A 13 4.58 15.81 29.57
CA LEU A 13 3.50 16.06 30.53
C LEU A 13 3.92 16.79 31.82
N LYS A 14 5.22 16.88 32.12
CA LYS A 14 5.75 17.62 33.28
C LYS A 14 5.77 19.15 33.08
N PHE A 15 5.64 19.63 31.85
CA PHE A 15 5.70 21.06 31.51
C PHE A 15 4.32 21.73 31.56
N ARG A 16 4.30 23.07 31.48
CA ARG A 16 3.04 23.85 31.40
C ARG A 16 2.35 23.61 30.05
N LYS A 17 1.03 23.82 29.98
CA LYS A 17 0.22 23.47 28.80
C LYS A 17 0.73 24.11 27.51
N GLU A 18 1.18 25.36 27.57
CA GLU A 18 1.71 26.11 26.43
C GLU A 18 3.03 25.51 25.94
N GLU A 19 3.90 25.12 26.86
CA GLU A 19 5.19 24.47 26.60
C GLU A 19 5.02 23.06 26.04
N GLN A 20 4.02 22.31 26.53
CA GLN A 20 3.72 20.96 26.05
C GLN A 20 3.46 20.93 24.54
N ILE A 21 2.69 21.89 24.02
CA ILE A 21 2.40 21.98 22.58
C ILE A 21 3.68 22.26 21.79
N GLN A 22 4.57 23.12 22.28
CA GLN A 22 5.85 23.39 21.63
C GLN A 22 6.76 22.15 21.61
N LEU A 23 6.80 21.40 22.71
CA LEU A 23 7.56 20.15 22.79
C LEU A 23 7.00 19.07 21.87
N VAL A 24 5.67 18.96 21.76
CA VAL A 24 5.01 18.05 20.81
C VAL A 24 5.37 18.41 19.37
N LYS A 25 5.31 19.69 19.00
CA LYS A 25 5.73 20.17 17.68
C LYS A 25 7.18 19.78 17.38
N TYR A 26 8.10 20.09 18.30
CA TYR A 26 9.51 19.73 18.16
C TYR A 26 9.73 18.22 18.01
N TYR A 27 9.03 17.41 18.80
CA TYR A 27 9.10 15.96 18.72
C TYR A 27 8.65 15.45 17.35
N ILE A 28 7.52 15.96 16.85
CA ILE A 28 6.96 15.57 15.55
C ILE A 28 7.88 15.98 14.41
N ASP A 29 8.39 17.20 14.41
CA ASP A 29 9.35 17.67 13.38
C ASP A 29 10.61 16.81 13.36
N THR A 30 11.12 16.44 14.53
CA THR A 30 12.29 15.57 14.66
C THR A 30 12.00 14.15 14.17
N ALA A 31 10.83 13.62 14.50
CA ALA A 31 10.39 12.31 14.04
C ALA A 31 10.19 12.29 12.51
N LEU A 32 9.54 13.30 11.94
CA LEU A 32 9.34 13.43 10.50
C LEU A 32 10.67 13.45 9.75
N LYS A 33 11.68 14.21 10.22
CA LYS A 33 13.03 14.19 9.64
C LYS A 33 13.66 12.80 9.63
N LYS A 34 13.42 11.98 10.67
CA LYS A 34 13.89 10.59 10.71
C LYS A 34 13.11 9.66 9.78
N LEU A 35 11.80 9.89 9.65
CA LEU A 35 10.94 9.14 8.74
C LEU A 35 11.34 9.39 7.27
N THR A 36 11.58 10.65 6.93
CA THR A 36 11.95 11.14 5.60
C THR A 36 13.46 11.17 5.34
N ASP A 37 14.27 10.55 6.21
CA ASP A 37 15.69 10.34 5.92
C ASP A 37 15.85 9.27 4.82
N ASN A 38 16.43 9.67 3.68
CA ASN A 38 16.70 8.83 2.52
C ASN A 38 17.80 7.79 2.77
N LYS A 39 18.60 7.93 3.85
CA LYS A 39 19.68 6.98 4.16
C LYS A 39 19.19 5.60 4.57
N THR A 40 17.93 5.47 4.99
CA THR A 40 17.38 4.21 5.52
C THR A 40 16.00 3.89 4.95
N VAL A 41 15.81 2.63 4.56
CA VAL A 41 14.53 2.14 4.04
C VAL A 41 13.44 2.26 5.09
N PHE A 42 12.24 2.63 4.65
CA PHE A 42 11.07 2.68 5.51
C PHE A 42 10.53 1.26 5.79
N ASN A 43 10.66 0.85 7.05
CA ASN A 43 10.28 -0.46 7.57
C ASN A 43 9.26 -0.31 8.72
N ASN A 44 8.85 -1.43 9.31
CA ASN A 44 7.90 -1.46 10.42
C ASN A 44 8.31 -0.58 11.63
N LYS A 45 9.61 -0.42 11.92
CA LYS A 45 10.08 0.46 13.00
C LYS A 45 9.76 1.94 12.71
N LYS A 46 9.97 2.38 11.47
CA LYS A 46 9.56 3.73 11.03
C LYS A 46 8.04 3.87 11.02
N LEU A 47 7.30 2.83 10.63
CA LEU A 47 5.84 2.84 10.75
C LEU A 47 5.37 3.02 12.21
N ILE A 48 5.96 2.29 13.15
CA ILE A 48 5.66 2.43 14.58
C ILE A 48 5.92 3.85 15.09
N LEU A 49 7.01 4.49 14.63
CA LEU A 49 7.28 5.90 14.94
C LEU A 49 6.23 6.83 14.33
N LEU A 50 5.83 6.60 13.08
CA LEU A 50 4.75 7.36 12.43
C LEU A 50 3.44 7.24 13.22
N LEU A 51 3.00 6.02 13.52
CA LEU A 51 1.79 5.76 14.31
C LEU A 51 1.85 6.41 15.69
N ASN A 52 3.04 6.50 16.29
CA ASN A 52 3.21 7.22 17.54
C ASN A 52 2.96 8.72 17.42
N ILE A 53 3.47 9.37 16.38
CA ILE A 53 3.28 10.83 16.19
C ILE A 53 1.85 11.18 15.80
N LEU A 54 1.11 10.29 15.13
CA LEU A 54 -0.31 10.50 14.79
C LEU A 54 -1.21 10.67 16.01
N LYS A 55 -0.82 10.14 17.18
CA LYS A 55 -1.56 10.31 18.44
C LYS A 55 -1.70 11.78 18.87
N TYR A 56 -0.75 12.60 18.44
CA TYR A 56 -0.72 14.04 18.73
C TYR A 56 -1.45 14.88 17.69
N ALA A 57 -1.93 14.30 16.58
CA ALA A 57 -2.76 15.02 15.62
C ALA A 57 -4.14 15.28 16.21
N LYS A 58 -4.62 16.53 16.13
CA LYS A 58 -5.91 16.93 16.71
C LYS A 58 -7.10 16.44 15.88
N ASN A 59 -6.99 16.47 14.56
CA ASN A 59 -8.05 16.13 13.61
C ASN A 59 -7.55 15.16 12.52
N GLU A 60 -8.49 14.63 11.73
CA GLU A 60 -8.21 13.65 10.67
C GLU A 60 -7.36 14.23 9.52
N GLU A 61 -7.55 15.50 9.18
CA GLU A 61 -6.76 16.20 8.15
C GLU A 61 -5.28 16.28 8.54
N SER A 62 -5.01 16.64 9.80
CA SER A 62 -3.67 16.65 10.38
C SER A 62 -3.03 15.26 10.34
N LYS A 63 -3.80 14.19 10.63
CA LYS A 63 -3.32 12.81 10.49
C LYS A 63 -2.96 12.50 9.05
N LYS A 64 -3.86 12.77 8.09
CA LYS A 64 -3.63 12.54 6.66
C LYS A 64 -2.35 13.23 6.18
N LEU A 65 -2.15 14.48 6.57
CA LEU A 65 -0.97 15.26 6.19
C LEU A 65 0.33 14.67 6.77
N LEU A 66 0.34 14.30 8.05
CA LEU A 66 1.47 13.62 8.69
C LEU A 66 1.79 12.28 8.03
N ILE A 67 0.77 11.48 7.69
CA ILE A 67 0.95 10.20 6.99
C ILE A 67 1.56 10.43 5.61
N GLN A 68 1.03 11.39 4.85
CA GLN A 68 1.52 11.68 3.50
C GLN A 68 3.00 12.04 3.48
N VAL A 69 3.48 12.82 4.45
CA VAL A 69 4.91 13.13 4.57
C VAL A 69 5.71 11.98 5.15
N GLY A 70 5.22 11.34 6.22
CA GLY A 70 5.90 10.21 6.85
C GLY A 70 6.15 9.05 5.88
N LEU A 71 5.23 8.80 4.95
CA LEU A 71 5.33 7.72 3.97
C LEU A 71 5.97 8.13 2.63
N SER A 72 6.30 9.41 2.43
CA SER A 72 6.83 9.90 1.14
C SER A 72 8.03 9.08 0.64
N ASN A 73 9.01 8.83 1.50
CA ASN A 73 10.16 7.99 1.16
C ASN A 73 9.81 6.53 0.92
N LYS A 74 8.82 5.98 1.63
CA LYS A 74 8.37 4.60 1.40
C LYS A 74 7.85 4.43 -0.02
N ILE A 75 7.07 5.40 -0.49
CA ILE A 75 6.50 5.40 -1.83
C ILE A 75 7.58 5.58 -2.89
N ASN A 76 8.52 6.50 -2.67
CA ASN A 76 9.67 6.67 -3.57
C ASN A 76 10.50 5.39 -3.67
N ASN A 77 10.80 4.75 -2.54
CA ASN A 77 11.54 3.49 -2.50
C ASN A 77 10.76 2.37 -3.21
N ALA A 78 9.45 2.29 -3.01
CA ALA A 78 8.60 1.32 -3.71
C ALA A 78 8.61 1.55 -5.22
N ARG A 79 8.53 2.81 -5.66
CA ARG A 79 8.62 3.19 -7.09
C ARG A 79 9.96 2.78 -7.69
N THR A 80 11.07 3.11 -7.03
CA THR A 80 12.43 2.70 -7.46
C THR A 80 12.54 1.18 -7.52
N MET A 81 12.08 0.49 -6.47
CA MET A 81 12.07 -0.97 -6.44
C MET A 81 11.27 -1.58 -7.60
N ILE A 82 10.11 -1.02 -7.95
CA ILE A 82 9.30 -1.49 -9.08
C ILE A 82 10.09 -1.31 -10.38
N LEU A 83 10.70 -0.14 -10.61
CA LEU A 83 11.49 0.14 -11.79
C LEU A 83 12.72 -0.77 -11.90
N ASP A 84 13.40 -1.05 -10.79
CA ASP A 84 14.58 -1.93 -10.74
C ASP A 84 14.22 -3.40 -10.99
N LEU A 85 13.02 -3.83 -10.59
CA LEU A 85 12.58 -5.22 -10.73
C LEU A 85 11.93 -5.52 -12.08
N ILE A 86 11.43 -4.50 -12.78
CA ILE A 86 10.86 -4.64 -14.12
C ILE A 86 11.99 -4.55 -15.13
N ASP A 87 12.71 -5.65 -15.29
CA ASP A 87 13.68 -5.85 -16.38
C ASP A 87 13.01 -6.53 -17.61
N ILE A 88 11.69 -6.70 -17.57
CA ILE A 88 10.91 -7.46 -18.54
C ILE A 88 10.25 -6.51 -19.54
N ASP A 89 10.57 -6.72 -20.81
CA ASP A 89 9.82 -6.14 -21.91
C ASP A 89 8.46 -6.84 -22.04
N PHE A 90 7.38 -6.13 -21.70
CA PHE A 90 6.02 -6.62 -21.88
C PHE A 90 5.50 -6.38 -23.32
N SER A 91 6.39 -5.97 -24.25
CA SER A 91 6.09 -5.82 -25.67
C SER A 91 5.85 -7.15 -26.41
N GLY A 92 6.25 -8.29 -25.84
CA GLY A 92 5.93 -9.60 -26.40
C GLY A 92 4.43 -9.95 -26.30
N GLU A 93 3.86 -10.52 -27.37
CA GLU A 93 2.50 -11.08 -27.34
C GLU A 93 2.50 -12.42 -26.58
N GLN A 94 2.46 -12.38 -25.25
CA GLN A 94 2.20 -13.58 -24.46
C GLN A 94 0.69 -13.75 -24.27
N LYS A 95 0.11 -14.67 -25.05
CA LYS A 95 -1.28 -15.12 -24.88
C LYS A 95 -1.48 -15.98 -23.64
N VAL A 96 -0.41 -16.56 -23.08
CA VAL A 96 -0.47 -17.52 -21.98
C VAL A 96 0.38 -17.06 -20.83
N PHE A 97 -0.26 -16.80 -19.69
CA PHE A 97 0.38 -16.53 -18.42
C PHE A 97 -0.16 -17.50 -17.35
N TYR A 98 0.74 -18.11 -16.60
CA TYR A 98 0.40 -19.20 -15.66
C TYR A 98 0.47 -18.76 -14.19
N ARG A 99 1.16 -17.65 -13.89
CA ARG A 99 1.29 -17.09 -12.54
C ARG A 99 1.72 -15.62 -12.56
N PRO A 100 1.47 -14.88 -11.47
CA PRO A 100 2.07 -13.56 -11.27
C PRO A 100 3.60 -13.64 -11.21
N ASP A 101 4.25 -12.60 -11.70
CA ASP A 101 5.70 -12.44 -11.71
C ASP A 101 6.28 -12.28 -10.31
N LYS A 102 7.59 -12.54 -10.22
CA LYS A 102 8.32 -12.43 -8.96
C LYS A 102 8.29 -11.00 -8.39
N TRP A 103 8.35 -9.98 -9.25
CA TRP A 103 8.43 -8.58 -8.82
C TRP A 103 7.21 -8.16 -8.00
N ILE A 104 6.00 -8.55 -8.40
CA ILE A 104 4.80 -8.19 -7.63
C ILE A 104 4.75 -8.93 -6.30
N GLY A 105 5.27 -10.15 -6.26
CA GLY A 105 5.47 -10.89 -5.01
C GLY A 105 6.41 -10.17 -4.03
N ILE A 106 7.46 -9.52 -4.54
CA ILE A 106 8.41 -8.73 -3.74
C ILE A 106 7.73 -7.46 -3.21
N VAL A 107 6.99 -6.73 -4.06
CA VAL A 107 6.21 -5.56 -3.63
C VAL A 107 5.22 -5.94 -2.53
N LEU A 108 4.44 -7.01 -2.71
CA LEU A 108 3.48 -7.47 -1.70
C LEU A 108 4.14 -7.89 -0.38
N LYS A 109 5.32 -8.51 -0.46
CA LYS A 109 6.10 -8.89 0.72
C LYS A 109 6.61 -7.65 1.48
N ASP A 110 7.11 -6.65 0.77
CA ASP A 110 7.57 -5.39 1.38
C ASP A 110 6.43 -4.64 2.10
N ILE A 111 5.22 -4.66 1.53
CA ILE A 111 4.03 -4.09 2.16
C ILE A 111 3.63 -4.89 3.40
N LEU A 112 3.59 -6.23 3.28
CA LEU A 112 3.34 -7.16 4.39
C LEU A 112 4.23 -6.87 5.59
N GLU A 113 5.54 -6.84 5.37
CA GLU A 113 6.54 -6.68 6.42
C GLU A 113 6.51 -5.28 7.04
N THR A 114 6.12 -4.27 6.25
CA THR A 114 6.06 -2.88 6.72
C THR A 114 4.83 -2.64 7.58
N PHE A 115 3.66 -2.99 7.05
CA PHE A 115 2.36 -2.65 7.64
C PHE A 115 1.81 -3.73 8.57
N ASP A 116 2.46 -4.89 8.65
CA ASP A 116 2.00 -6.03 9.45
C ASP A 116 0.50 -6.29 9.21
N TYR A 117 0.09 -6.30 7.93
CA TYR A 117 -1.34 -6.27 7.61
C TYR A 117 -2.06 -7.55 8.04
N GLU A 118 -1.34 -8.65 8.32
CA GLU A 118 -1.95 -9.86 8.88
C GLU A 118 -2.67 -9.53 10.19
N ARG A 119 -2.05 -8.71 11.05
CA ARG A 119 -2.70 -8.17 12.24
C ARG A 119 -3.94 -7.33 11.91
N ILE A 120 -3.87 -6.47 10.88
CA ILE A 120 -5.02 -5.66 10.42
C ILE A 120 -6.19 -6.56 9.97
N LEU A 121 -5.88 -7.66 9.28
CA LEU A 121 -6.88 -8.62 8.82
C LEU A 121 -7.44 -9.47 9.97
N ASP A 122 -6.61 -9.78 10.98
CA ASP A 122 -6.95 -10.65 12.10
C ASP A 122 -7.97 -10.06 13.09
N ASP A 123 -8.18 -8.74 13.07
CA ASP A 123 -9.24 -8.05 13.82
C ASP A 123 -10.68 -8.46 13.38
N ASN A 124 -10.85 -9.59 12.68
CA ASN A 124 -12.05 -10.28 12.18
C ASN A 124 -13.00 -9.48 11.27
N ILE A 125 -12.96 -8.16 11.32
CA ILE A 125 -13.87 -7.26 10.60
C ILE A 125 -13.50 -7.13 9.12
N LEU A 126 -12.22 -7.24 8.76
CA LEU A 126 -11.74 -6.99 7.39
C LEU A 126 -11.46 -8.26 6.58
N LYS A 127 -11.33 -9.43 7.22
CA LYS A 127 -11.14 -10.72 6.52
C LYS A 127 -12.28 -11.02 5.54
N THR A 128 -13.51 -10.67 5.88
CA THR A 128 -14.71 -10.87 5.05
C THR A 128 -14.73 -9.97 3.81
N ASN A 129 -14.01 -8.86 3.84
CA ASN A 129 -13.89 -7.89 2.73
C ASN A 129 -12.71 -8.18 1.79
N ARG A 130 -11.91 -9.22 2.08
CA ARG A 130 -10.76 -9.59 1.28
C ARG A 130 -11.13 -10.56 0.14
N GLY A 131 -10.48 -10.41 -1.00
CA GLY A 131 -10.62 -11.23 -2.19
C GLY A 131 -11.11 -10.46 -3.41
N LEU A 132 -10.67 -10.89 -4.60
CA LEU A 132 -11.12 -10.34 -5.88
C LEU A 132 -12.63 -10.48 -6.10
N GLU A 133 -13.24 -11.51 -5.53
CA GLU A 133 -14.68 -11.76 -5.59
C GLU A 133 -15.54 -10.62 -5.02
N LYS A 134 -14.95 -9.68 -4.27
CA LYS A 134 -15.62 -8.49 -3.73
C LYS A 134 -15.53 -7.28 -4.65
N ILE A 135 -14.71 -7.35 -5.70
CA ILE A 135 -14.48 -6.24 -6.63
C ILE A 135 -15.03 -6.65 -7.98
N ASN A 136 -15.96 -5.85 -8.50
CA ASN A 136 -16.48 -6.05 -9.85
C ASN A 136 -15.51 -5.44 -10.88
N LEU A 137 -14.56 -6.24 -11.36
CA LEU A 137 -13.59 -5.83 -12.40
C LEU A 137 -14.11 -6.05 -13.84
N THR A 138 -15.29 -6.65 -14.00
CA THR A 138 -15.79 -7.20 -15.27
C THR A 138 -17.02 -6.47 -15.81
N ASP A 139 -17.64 -5.58 -15.02
CA ASP A 139 -18.86 -4.89 -15.43
C ASP A 139 -18.58 -3.64 -16.27
N GLU A 140 -18.73 -3.80 -17.58
CA GLU A 140 -18.62 -2.72 -18.57
C GLU A 140 -19.72 -1.65 -18.41
N LYS A 141 -20.84 -1.89 -17.70
CA LYS A 141 -21.87 -0.85 -17.48
C LYS A 141 -21.45 0.20 -16.45
N VAL A 142 -20.41 -0.09 -15.66
CA VAL A 142 -19.73 0.88 -14.79
C VAL A 142 -18.82 1.81 -15.61
N MET A 143 -18.76 1.68 -16.95
CA MET A 143 -17.88 2.48 -17.82
C MET A 143 -18.14 4.00 -17.86
N HIS A 144 -19.20 4.50 -17.23
CA HIS A 144 -19.40 5.93 -16.96
C HIS A 144 -18.81 6.40 -15.60
N ALA A 145 -18.09 5.53 -14.88
CA ALA A 145 -17.40 5.90 -13.65
C ALA A 145 -16.31 6.96 -13.89
N LYS A 146 -16.16 7.85 -12.88
CA LYS A 146 -15.26 9.01 -12.84
C LYS A 146 -13.87 8.68 -13.41
N GLU A 147 -13.31 9.58 -14.21
CA GLU A 147 -11.93 9.46 -14.69
C GLU A 147 -10.99 9.22 -13.51
N PHE A 148 -10.04 8.30 -13.67
CA PHE A 148 -8.97 8.12 -12.70
C PHE A 148 -8.10 9.39 -12.67
N ILE A 149 -8.23 10.18 -11.61
CA ILE A 149 -7.44 11.40 -11.42
C ILE A 149 -6.08 10.99 -10.84
N ILE A 150 -5.03 11.14 -11.64
CA ILE A 150 -3.66 11.07 -11.15
C ILE A 150 -3.43 12.35 -10.35
N GLU A 151 -3.42 12.25 -9.03
CA GLU A 151 -2.93 13.35 -8.19
C GLU A 151 -1.47 13.61 -8.59
N LYS A 152 -1.17 14.85 -8.99
CA LYS A 152 0.20 15.26 -9.27
C LYS A 152 1.04 14.95 -8.04
N ASP A 153 2.23 14.39 -8.27
CA ASP A 153 3.22 14.08 -7.24
C ASP A 153 3.88 15.37 -6.73
N GLU A 154 3.06 16.36 -6.37
CA GLU A 154 3.52 17.56 -5.69
C GLU A 154 4.01 17.12 -4.32
N LYS A 155 5.30 17.36 -4.04
CA LYS A 155 5.81 17.22 -2.68
C LYS A 155 4.89 18.05 -1.80
N PRO A 156 4.18 17.46 -0.83
CA PRO A 156 3.38 18.25 0.08
C PRO A 156 4.36 19.14 0.85
N GLU A 157 4.45 20.41 0.47
CA GLU A 157 5.08 21.45 1.27
C GLU A 157 4.14 21.67 2.47
N ILE A 158 4.32 20.85 3.51
CA ILE A 158 3.61 21.07 4.76
C ILE A 158 4.09 22.41 5.32
N LYS A 159 3.21 23.41 5.31
CA LYS A 159 3.36 24.53 6.22
C LYS A 159 3.00 24.01 7.61
N SER A 160 3.95 24.05 8.54
CA SER A 160 3.77 23.59 9.93
C SER A 160 2.59 24.27 10.66
N SER A 161 2.06 25.36 10.09
CA SER A 161 0.83 26.04 10.49
C SER A 161 -0.46 25.27 10.22
N GLU A 162 -0.46 24.28 9.33
CA GLU A 162 -1.66 23.55 8.90
C GLU A 162 -1.94 22.29 9.76
N ILE A 163 -0.95 21.84 10.54
CA ILE A 163 -1.12 20.69 11.45
C ILE A 163 -1.55 21.20 12.82
N GLU A 164 -2.73 20.77 13.25
CA GLU A 164 -3.21 21.02 14.60
C GLU A 164 -2.78 19.89 15.54
N TYR A 165 -2.21 20.27 16.69
CA TYR A 165 -1.70 19.32 17.67
C TYR A 165 -2.51 19.30 18.96
N LYS A 166 -2.56 18.12 19.59
CA LYS A 166 -3.09 17.91 20.94
C LYS A 166 -2.05 17.20 21.80
N VAL A 167 -2.14 17.41 23.11
CA VAL A 167 -1.36 16.64 24.09
C VAL A 167 -2.26 15.55 24.64
N VAL A 168 -1.80 14.30 24.55
CA VAL A 168 -2.52 13.13 25.08
C VAL A 168 -1.59 12.32 25.97
N LYS A 169 -2.15 11.61 26.95
CA LYS A 169 -1.38 10.62 27.73
C LYS A 169 -1.02 9.46 26.82
N PHE A 170 0.19 8.94 27.00
CA PHE A 170 0.66 7.80 26.25
C PHE A 170 -0.21 6.56 26.51
N ASN A 171 -0.58 5.89 25.43
CA ASN A 171 -1.23 4.60 25.41
C ASN A 171 -0.37 3.67 24.57
N ASP A 172 -0.05 2.48 25.09
CA ASP A 172 0.74 1.47 24.38
C ASP A 172 0.01 0.89 23.15
N ASN A 173 -1.31 1.03 23.09
CA ASN A 173 -2.10 0.51 21.97
C ASN A 173 -1.80 1.29 20.69
N ILE A 174 -1.46 0.55 19.64
CA ILE A 174 -1.45 1.05 18.26
C ILE A 174 -2.90 1.05 17.81
N ASP A 175 -3.36 2.18 17.29
CA ASP A 175 -4.71 2.33 16.77
C ASP A 175 -4.81 1.64 15.39
N SER A 176 -5.66 0.61 15.30
CA SER A 176 -5.88 -0.14 14.04
C SER A 176 -6.45 0.77 12.95
N GLU A 177 -7.20 1.82 13.31
CA GLU A 177 -7.74 2.79 12.34
C GLU A 177 -6.61 3.64 11.73
N ASP A 178 -5.66 4.10 12.54
CA ASP A 178 -4.49 4.86 12.06
C ASP A 178 -3.60 4.00 11.16
N LEU A 179 -3.44 2.72 11.50
CA LEU A 179 -2.68 1.78 10.68
C LEU A 179 -3.39 1.51 9.33
N LEU A 180 -4.71 1.33 9.35
CA LEU A 180 -5.50 1.19 8.12
C LEU A 180 -5.41 2.43 7.26
N LEU A 181 -5.55 3.63 7.84
CA LEU A 181 -5.42 4.90 7.13
C LEU A 181 -4.02 5.08 6.51
N CYS A 182 -2.96 4.66 7.21
CA CYS A 182 -1.61 4.63 6.64
C CYS A 182 -1.53 3.75 5.40
N LEU A 183 -2.14 2.57 5.44
CA LEU A 183 -2.13 1.63 4.33
C LEU A 183 -3.00 2.12 3.15
N GLU A 184 -4.14 2.75 3.41
CA GLU A 184 -5.01 3.34 2.38
C GLU A 184 -4.30 4.47 1.63
N ILE A 185 -3.65 5.40 2.35
CA ILE A 185 -2.88 6.48 1.75
C ILE A 185 -1.70 5.93 0.95
N TYR A 186 -1.00 4.93 1.51
CA TYR A 186 0.08 4.24 0.81
C TYR A 186 -0.41 3.58 -0.49
N ASN A 187 -1.50 2.80 -0.43
CA ASN A 187 -2.09 2.11 -1.58
C ASN A 187 -2.48 3.11 -2.68
N LYS A 188 -3.13 4.21 -2.32
CA LYS A 188 -3.51 5.26 -3.28
C LYS A 188 -2.28 5.81 -4.02
N LYS A 189 -1.22 6.14 -3.30
CA LYS A 189 0.01 6.68 -3.90
C LYS A 189 0.79 5.62 -4.69
N LEU A 190 0.81 4.37 -4.24
CA LEU A 190 1.43 3.26 -4.98
C LEU A 190 0.70 2.97 -6.29
N CYS A 191 -0.63 2.95 -6.29
CA CYS A 191 -1.43 2.82 -7.52
C CYS A 191 -1.18 3.99 -8.50
N SER A 192 -1.05 5.22 -8.00
CA SER A 192 -0.62 6.36 -8.82
C SER A 192 0.77 6.12 -9.42
N ALA A 193 1.73 5.60 -8.63
CA ALA A 193 3.05 5.24 -9.14
C ALA A 193 2.99 4.14 -10.21
N PHE A 194 2.16 3.10 -10.04
CA PHE A 194 1.93 2.09 -11.07
C PHE A 194 1.42 2.71 -12.38
N VAL A 195 0.39 3.56 -12.32
CA VAL A 195 -0.12 4.27 -13.50
C VAL A 195 0.98 5.11 -14.15
N ASN A 196 1.74 5.87 -13.36
CA ASN A 196 2.84 6.68 -13.87
C ASN A 196 3.94 5.85 -14.53
N ILE A 197 4.26 4.67 -14.02
CA ILE A 197 5.27 3.78 -14.61
C ILE A 197 4.73 3.17 -15.91
N PHE A 198 3.55 2.55 -15.85
CA PHE A 198 3.04 1.72 -16.94
C PHE A 198 2.33 2.50 -18.05
N CYS A 199 1.90 3.73 -17.78
CA CYS A 199 1.27 4.60 -18.78
C CYS A 199 2.22 5.66 -19.34
N SER A 200 3.49 5.72 -18.93
CA SER A 200 4.44 6.76 -19.38
C SER A 200 5.27 6.40 -20.60
N CYS A 201 5.29 5.13 -21.04
CA CYS A 201 6.07 4.75 -22.22
C CYS A 201 5.50 3.53 -22.95
N ASP A 202 5.83 3.40 -24.24
CA ASP A 202 5.35 2.34 -25.12
C ASP A 202 5.92 0.95 -24.82
N LYS A 203 6.91 0.84 -23.92
CA LYS A 203 7.51 -0.44 -23.49
C LYS A 203 6.48 -1.40 -22.88
N PHE A 204 5.34 -0.88 -22.43
CA PHE A 204 4.28 -1.64 -21.79
C PHE A 204 3.03 -1.81 -22.67
N ASN A 205 3.06 -1.34 -23.94
CA ASN A 205 1.87 -1.10 -24.75
C ASN A 205 1.42 -2.21 -25.70
N SER A 206 2.13 -3.34 -25.82
CA SER A 206 1.74 -4.31 -26.86
C SER A 206 0.53 -5.16 -26.47
N SER A 207 0.57 -5.93 -25.38
CA SER A 207 -0.52 -6.85 -25.00
C SER A 207 -0.86 -6.77 -23.52
N GLY A 208 0.09 -6.40 -22.66
CA GLY A 208 -0.12 -6.01 -21.27
C GLY A 208 -0.74 -7.07 -20.35
N ASN A 209 -1.04 -8.28 -20.84
CA ASN A 209 -1.82 -9.26 -20.10
C ASN A 209 -1.12 -9.76 -18.84
N GLN A 210 0.19 -10.02 -18.91
CA GLN A 210 0.99 -10.39 -17.74
C GLN A 210 1.03 -9.25 -16.71
N LEU A 211 1.11 -8.00 -17.16
CA LEU A 211 1.01 -6.83 -16.28
C LEU A 211 -0.36 -6.79 -15.59
N LEU A 212 -1.46 -6.96 -16.33
CA LEU A 212 -2.79 -7.02 -15.74
C LEU A 212 -2.94 -8.16 -14.74
N LEU A 213 -2.40 -9.36 -15.03
CA LEU A 213 -2.38 -10.48 -14.09
C LEU A 213 -1.62 -10.11 -12.80
N ASN A 214 -0.46 -9.47 -12.92
CA ASN A 214 0.31 -9.00 -11.77
C ASN A 214 -0.50 -8.02 -10.92
N LEU A 215 -1.19 -7.07 -11.55
CA LEU A 215 -2.03 -6.09 -10.87
C LEU A 215 -3.28 -6.73 -10.26
N VAL A 216 -3.88 -7.74 -10.90
CA VAL A 216 -4.97 -8.55 -10.32
C VAL A 216 -4.47 -9.27 -9.05
N ALA A 217 -3.24 -9.80 -9.06
CA ALA A 217 -2.65 -10.40 -7.87
C ALA A 217 -2.42 -9.40 -6.74
N TYR A 218 -2.09 -8.14 -7.07
CA TYR A 218 -2.02 -7.05 -6.11
C TYR A 218 -3.39 -6.71 -5.52
N ILE A 219 -4.40 -6.54 -6.39
CA ILE A 219 -5.78 -6.23 -6.00
C ILE A 219 -6.34 -7.31 -5.08
N ASP A 220 -6.12 -8.60 -5.36
CA ASP A 220 -6.52 -9.71 -4.47
C ASP A 220 -6.03 -9.53 -3.03
N LYS A 221 -4.85 -8.92 -2.86
CA LYS A 221 -4.27 -8.67 -1.54
C LYS A 221 -4.79 -7.41 -0.90
N MET A 222 -5.09 -6.38 -1.68
CA MET A 222 -5.47 -5.05 -1.19
C MET A 222 -6.98 -4.78 -1.25
N SER A 223 -7.79 -5.74 -1.68
CA SER A 223 -9.23 -5.53 -1.93
C SER A 223 -10.05 -5.15 -0.70
N PHE A 224 -9.51 -5.32 0.50
CA PHE A 224 -10.17 -4.94 1.75
C PHE A 224 -10.07 -3.43 2.02
N LEU A 225 -9.26 -2.69 1.25
CA LEU A 225 -9.13 -1.25 1.34
C LEU A 225 -10.26 -0.55 0.59
N ASN A 226 -10.66 0.63 1.07
CA ASN A 226 -11.61 1.48 0.37
C ASN A 226 -10.93 2.20 -0.81
N TYR A 227 -10.79 1.50 -1.94
CA TYR A 227 -10.11 2.01 -3.12
C TYR A 227 -10.79 1.57 -4.42
N ASP A 228 -10.84 2.47 -5.40
CA ASP A 228 -11.40 2.21 -6.72
C ASP A 228 -10.39 1.45 -7.61
N PHE A 229 -10.25 0.15 -7.33
CA PHE A 229 -9.40 -0.74 -8.10
C PHE A 229 -9.86 -0.94 -9.55
N TYR A 230 -11.15 -0.74 -9.82
CA TYR A 230 -11.70 -0.83 -11.17
C TYR A 230 -11.15 0.30 -12.04
N SER A 231 -11.31 1.56 -11.61
CA SER A 231 -10.83 2.72 -12.38
C SER A 231 -9.30 2.70 -12.53
N PHE A 232 -8.59 2.27 -11.49
CA PHE A 232 -7.15 2.03 -11.53
C PHE A 232 -6.74 1.05 -12.65
N LEU A 233 -7.34 -0.15 -12.67
CA LEU A 233 -6.98 -1.18 -13.63
C LEU A 233 -7.43 -0.83 -15.05
N ARG A 234 -8.60 -0.20 -15.19
CA ARG A 234 -9.12 0.32 -16.47
C ARG A 234 -8.16 1.35 -17.06
N LYS A 235 -7.66 2.29 -16.27
CA LYS A 235 -6.71 3.31 -16.72
C LYS A 235 -5.45 2.69 -17.35
N ILE A 236 -4.92 1.64 -16.74
CA ILE A 236 -3.75 0.92 -17.27
C ILE A 236 -4.12 0.16 -18.54
N LYS A 237 -5.25 -0.57 -18.55
CA LYS A 237 -5.70 -1.33 -19.72
C LYS A 237 -5.92 -0.44 -20.95
N MET A 238 -6.46 0.77 -20.77
CA MET A 238 -6.67 1.73 -21.86
C MET A 238 -5.37 2.21 -22.52
N ASN A 239 -4.21 1.97 -21.91
CA ASN A 239 -2.92 2.31 -22.52
C ASN A 239 -2.44 1.27 -23.53
N PHE A 240 -3.03 0.06 -23.55
CA PHE A 240 -2.61 -1.00 -24.46
C PHE A 240 -3.22 -0.84 -25.85
N LEU A 241 -2.54 -1.39 -26.86
CA LEU A 241 -3.05 -1.43 -28.22
C LEU A 241 -4.41 -2.14 -28.30
N GLU A 242 -5.29 -1.60 -29.14
CA GLU A 242 -6.65 -2.09 -29.34
C GLU A 242 -6.65 -3.57 -29.74
N ASN A 243 -7.55 -4.35 -29.14
CA ASN A 243 -7.72 -5.79 -29.38
C ASN A 243 -6.49 -6.69 -29.09
N LYS A 244 -5.45 -6.17 -28.44
CA LYS A 244 -4.28 -6.98 -28.05
C LYS A 244 -4.33 -7.51 -26.62
N SER A 245 -5.11 -6.86 -25.75
CA SER A 245 -5.34 -7.35 -24.38
C SER A 245 -6.50 -8.34 -24.33
N MET A 246 -6.37 -9.36 -23.48
CA MET A 246 -7.45 -10.29 -23.18
C MET A 246 -8.60 -9.60 -22.46
N LYS A 247 -9.77 -10.24 -22.48
CA LYS A 247 -10.90 -9.80 -21.67
C LYS A 247 -10.54 -9.88 -20.19
N MET A 248 -11.07 -8.97 -19.37
CA MET A 248 -10.68 -8.90 -17.96
C MET A 248 -11.13 -10.15 -17.21
N GLU A 249 -12.27 -10.71 -17.61
CA GLU A 249 -12.84 -11.96 -17.13
C GLU A 249 -11.84 -13.11 -17.27
N ASP A 250 -11.15 -13.20 -18.41
CA ASP A 250 -10.19 -14.27 -18.69
C ASP A 250 -8.93 -14.13 -17.82
N ILE A 251 -8.48 -12.90 -17.60
CA ILE A 251 -7.32 -12.58 -16.75
C ILE A 251 -7.63 -12.93 -15.28
N VAL A 252 -8.80 -12.52 -14.79
CA VAL A 252 -9.26 -12.83 -13.43
C VAL A 252 -9.43 -14.34 -13.26
N THR A 253 -10.05 -15.02 -14.23
CA THR A 253 -10.22 -16.48 -14.21
C THR A 253 -8.87 -17.19 -14.14
N SER A 254 -7.91 -16.79 -14.96
CA SER A 254 -6.56 -17.35 -14.97
C SER A 254 -5.86 -17.19 -13.61
N PHE A 255 -6.00 -16.02 -12.96
CA PHE A 255 -5.47 -15.80 -11.63
C PHE A 255 -6.14 -16.69 -10.56
N LEU A 256 -7.47 -16.81 -10.61
CA LEU A 256 -8.23 -17.63 -9.66
C LEU A 256 -7.86 -19.12 -9.77
N THR A 257 -7.70 -19.62 -10.99
CA THR A 257 -7.19 -20.99 -11.25
C THR A 257 -5.81 -21.18 -10.63
N TYR A 258 -4.86 -20.28 -10.90
CA TYR A 258 -3.53 -20.32 -10.28
C TYR A 258 -3.59 -20.31 -8.74
N LYS A 259 -4.44 -19.46 -8.16
CA LYS A 259 -4.62 -19.34 -6.70
C LYS A 259 -5.17 -20.63 -6.10
N HIS A 260 -6.11 -21.29 -6.78
CA HIS A 260 -6.66 -22.57 -6.38
C HIS A 260 -5.61 -23.68 -6.42
N ASP A 261 -4.89 -23.83 -7.54
CA ASP A 261 -3.86 -24.86 -7.71
C ASP A 261 -2.74 -24.73 -6.69
N LYS A 262 -2.32 -23.49 -6.39
CA LYS A 262 -1.32 -23.21 -5.35
C LYS A 262 -1.80 -23.62 -3.95
N LYS A 263 -3.09 -23.48 -3.64
CA LYS A 263 -3.65 -23.92 -2.36
C LYS A 263 -3.66 -25.45 -2.26
N ASN A 264 -4.02 -26.16 -3.33
CA ASN A 264 -4.07 -27.63 -3.34
C ASN A 264 -2.67 -28.24 -3.18
N LYS A 265 -1.68 -27.74 -3.94
CA LYS A 265 -0.28 -28.17 -3.79
C LYS A 265 0.23 -28.01 -2.35
N LYS A 266 -0.10 -26.91 -1.68
CA LYS A 266 0.27 -26.69 -0.25
C LYS A 266 -0.41 -27.65 0.73
N LYS A 267 -1.62 -28.12 0.43
CA LYS A 267 -2.32 -29.10 1.27
C LYS A 267 -1.68 -30.48 1.13
N GLU A 268 -1.34 -30.87 -0.10
CA GLU A 268 -0.65 -32.13 -0.41
C GLU A 268 0.74 -32.19 0.29
N THR A 269 1.52 -31.10 0.25
CA THR A 269 2.84 -31.07 0.93
C THR A 269 2.75 -31.11 2.45
N LYS A 270 1.62 -30.71 3.03
CA LYS A 270 1.39 -30.77 4.49
C LYS A 270 0.82 -32.10 4.95
N GLN A 271 0.29 -32.91 4.03
CA GLN A 271 -0.29 -34.22 4.32
C GLN A 271 0.68 -35.38 4.05
N ALA A 272 1.83 -35.14 3.42
CA ALA A 272 2.92 -36.11 3.34
C ALA A 272 3.52 -36.33 4.75
N PRO A 273 3.31 -37.50 5.40
CA PRO A 273 3.93 -37.81 6.68
C PRO A 273 5.42 -38.09 6.45
N ASN A 274 6.25 -37.86 7.48
CA ASN A 274 7.57 -38.46 7.61
C ASN A 274 7.43 -40.00 7.52
N LEU A 275 7.48 -40.55 6.32
CA LEU A 275 7.85 -41.92 6.05
C LEU A 275 9.36 -41.90 5.89
N ASP A 276 10.06 -41.80 7.02
CA ASP A 276 11.44 -42.24 7.27
C ASP A 276 11.88 -41.71 8.65
N LYS A 277 11.56 -42.47 9.69
CA LYS A 277 12.33 -42.58 10.94
C LYS A 277 12.22 -44.00 11.46
#